data_AF-A0A934HF91-F1
#
_entry.id   AF-A0A934HF91-F1
#
_cell.length_a   1.000
_cell.length_b   1.000
_cell.length_c   1.000
_cell.angle_alpha   90.00
_cell.angle_beta   90.00
_cell.angle_gamma   90.00
#
_symmetry.space_group_name_H-M   'P 1'
#
loop_
_entity.id
_entity.type
_entity.pdbx_description
1 polymer ?
#
loop_
_entity_poly.entity_id
_entity_poly.type
_entity_poly.pdbx_seq_one_letter_code
_entity_poly.pdbx_strand_id
1 'polypeptide(L)' 'MTSGINPLKIGQTILKPDRPVGIVGYGAYVPRYRLPGREVARVWTGGTSGSPVLEKAVAGLDEDVI' A
#
# COMPACT_ATOMS: atom_id res chain seq x y z
N MET A 1 8.23 45.88 -3.52
CA MET A 1 7.55 46.06 -4.82
C MET A 1 8.03 44.93 -5.72
N THR A 2 7.32 43.89 -6.11
CA THR A 2 5.89 43.55 -6.09
C THR A 2 5.76 42.06 -5.74
N SER A 3 4.77 41.76 -4.92
CA SER A 3 4.25 40.46 -4.54
C SER A 3 4.24 39.43 -5.68
N GLY A 4 5.05 38.36 -5.55
CA GLY A 4 4.94 37.13 -6.34
C GLY A 4 3.77 36.23 -5.91
N ILE A 5 2.65 36.84 -5.51
CA ILE A 5 1.43 36.11 -5.19
C ILE A 5 0.81 35.75 -6.54
N ASN A 6 0.85 34.48 -6.92
CA ASN A 6 0.04 33.97 -8.03
C ASN A 6 -1.42 34.05 -7.56
N PRO A 7 -2.22 35.03 -8.00
CA PRO A 7 -3.57 35.18 -7.47
C PRO A 7 -4.36 33.93 -7.86
N LEU A 8 -5.09 33.35 -6.90
CA LEU A 8 -5.99 32.24 -7.16
C LEU A 8 -6.91 32.65 -8.31
N LYS A 9 -6.93 31.88 -9.39
CA LYS A 9 -7.85 32.14 -10.50
C LYS A 9 -9.28 31.99 -10.00
N ILE A 10 -10.22 32.79 -10.52
CA ILE A 10 -11.63 32.68 -10.15
C ILE A 10 -12.09 31.23 -10.41
N GLY A 11 -12.51 30.53 -9.36
CA GLY A 11 -12.87 29.10 -9.38
C GLY A 11 -11.78 28.12 -8.96
N GLN A 12 -10.60 28.58 -8.54
CA GLN A 12 -9.49 27.73 -8.11
C GLN A 12 -9.55 27.40 -6.61
N THR A 13 -9.71 26.13 -6.28
CA THR A 13 -9.69 25.63 -4.90
C THR A 13 -8.25 25.62 -4.36
N ILE A 14 -8.04 26.03 -3.11
CA ILE A 14 -6.71 26.14 -2.47
C ILE A 14 -5.89 24.82 -2.53
N LEU A 15 -6.57 23.66 -2.53
CA LEU A 15 -5.94 22.34 -2.56
C LEU A 15 -5.73 21.78 -3.98
N LYS A 16 -5.91 22.59 -5.03
CA LYS A 16 -5.74 22.17 -6.42
C LYS A 16 -4.43 22.76 -6.98
N PRO A 17 -3.45 21.92 -7.38
CA PRO A 17 -2.21 22.40 -7.95
C PRO A 17 -2.44 23.04 -9.33
N ASP A 18 -1.56 24.00 -9.68
CA ASP A 18 -1.58 24.71 -10.97
C ASP A 18 -1.32 23.79 -12.17
N ARG A 19 -0.65 22.65 -11.94
CA ARG A 19 -0.36 21.61 -12.93
C ARG A 19 -1.19 20.36 -12.59
N PRO A 20 -1.68 19.62 -13.59
CA PRO A 20 -2.28 18.31 -13.35
C PRO A 20 -1.28 17.38 -12.66
N VAL A 21 -1.70 16.75 -11.55
CA VAL A 21 -0.91 15.75 -10.82
C VAL A 21 -1.78 14.53 -10.52
N GLY A 22 -1.13 13.37 -10.37
CA GLY A 22 -1.79 12.10 -10.05
C GLY A 22 -0.80 10.94 -10.06
N ILE A 23 -1.24 9.77 -9.60
CA ILE A 23 -0.46 8.53 -9.69
C ILE A 23 -0.57 8.03 -11.12
N VAL A 24 0.53 8.06 -11.86
CA VAL A 24 0.59 7.59 -13.27
C VAL A 24 0.83 6.09 -13.38
N GLY A 25 1.22 5.43 -12.29
CA GLY A 25 1.45 3.98 -12.23
C GLY A 25 1.80 3.52 -10.82
N TYR A 26 1.66 2.22 -10.57
CA TYR A 26 2.04 1.56 -9.33
C TYR A 26 2.62 0.18 -9.63
N GLY A 27 3.49 -0.30 -8.76
CA GLY A 27 4.06 -1.64 -8.79
C GLY A 27 4.01 -2.25 -7.39
N ALA A 28 4.07 -3.57 -7.32
CA ALA A 28 4.12 -4.30 -6.06
C ALA A 28 5.15 -5.41 -6.13
N TYR A 29 5.89 -5.56 -5.04
CA TYR A 29 6.69 -6.74 -4.76
C TYR A 29 5.97 -7.58 -3.71
N VAL A 30 5.87 -8.88 -3.94
CA VAL A 30 5.35 -9.82 -2.96
C VAL A 30 6.48 -10.79 -2.64
N PRO A 31 6.80 -11.01 -1.34
CA PRO A 31 7.83 -11.97 -0.95
C PRO A 31 7.66 -13.33 -1.62
N ARG A 32 8.71 -14.12 -1.76
CA ARG A 32 8.64 -15.39 -2.49
C ARG A 32 7.82 -16.44 -1.75
N TYR A 33 8.02 -16.59 -0.45
CA TYR A 33 7.51 -17.74 0.29
C TYR A 33 6.03 -17.60 0.67
N ARG A 34 5.34 -18.73 0.79
CA ARG A 34 3.91 -18.82 1.14
C ARG A 34 3.69 -19.78 2.29
N LEU A 35 2.92 -19.34 3.27
CA LEU A 35 2.40 -20.17 4.35
C LEU A 35 0.89 -20.36 4.13
N PRO A 36 0.41 -21.61 3.97
CA PRO A 36 -1.01 -21.87 3.84
C PRO A 36 -1.78 -21.39 5.07
N GLY A 37 -2.90 -20.70 4.85
CA GLY A 37 -3.75 -20.20 5.93
C GLY A 37 -4.26 -21.33 6.84
N ARG A 38 -4.50 -22.52 6.28
CA ARG A 38 -4.87 -23.72 7.05
C ARG A 38 -3.81 -24.13 8.08
N GLU A 39 -2.52 -23.94 7.79
CA GLU A 39 -1.44 -24.27 8.73
C GLU A 39 -1.41 -23.26 9.88
N VAL A 40 -1.63 -21.98 9.57
CA VAL A 40 -1.81 -20.94 10.59
C VAL A 40 -2.99 -21.31 11.49
N ALA A 41 -4.14 -21.63 10.91
CA ALA A 41 -5.33 -21.97 11.68
C ALA A 41 -5.16 -23.24 12.52
N ARG A 42 -4.51 -24.28 11.97
CA ARG A 42 -4.16 -25.50 12.71
C ARG A 42 -3.34 -25.20 13.95
N VAL A 43 -2.35 -24.31 13.87
CA VAL A 43 -1.46 -23.97 14.98
C VAL A 43 -2.14 -23.04 16.00
N TRP A 44 -2.84 -22.01 15.53
CA TRP A 44 -3.37 -20.94 16.39
C TRP A 44 -4.73 -21.24 16.99
N THR A 45 -5.59 -21.97 16.28
CA THR A 45 -6.98 -22.25 16.71
C THR A 45 -7.25 -23.74 16.85
N GLY A 46 -6.22 -24.58 16.75
CA GLY A 46 -6.40 -26.03 16.70
C GLY A 46 -7.21 -26.51 15.48
N GLY A 47 -7.29 -25.70 14.42
CA GLY A 47 -8.10 -25.98 13.23
C GLY A 47 -9.61 -25.78 13.43
N THR A 48 -10.04 -25.22 14.57
CA THR A 48 -11.46 -24.97 14.87
C THR A 48 -12.02 -23.73 14.16
N SER A 49 -11.13 -22.87 13.66
CA SER A 49 -11.48 -21.68 12.88
C SER A 49 -10.75 -21.72 11.55
N GLY A 50 -11.35 -21.16 10.49
CA GLY A 50 -10.71 -21.01 9.20
C GLY A 50 -9.70 -19.86 9.18
N SER A 51 -8.83 -19.83 8.17
CA SER A 51 -8.03 -18.64 7.90
C SER A 51 -8.84 -17.66 7.05
N PRO A 52 -8.75 -16.34 7.28
CA PRO A 52 -9.42 -15.35 6.45
C PRO A 52 -8.81 -15.24 5.04
N VAL A 53 -7.67 -15.89 4.80
CA VAL A 53 -6.96 -15.92 3.52
C VAL A 53 -6.51 -17.33 3.17
N LEU A 54 -6.33 -17.61 1.87
CA LEU A 54 -5.83 -18.91 1.42
C LEU A 54 -4.37 -19.15 1.83
N GLU A 55 -3.54 -18.11 1.72
CA GLU A 55 -2.12 -18.13 2.05
C GLU A 55 -1.64 -16.76 2.49
N LYS A 56 -0.53 -16.74 3.24
CA LYS A 56 0.17 -15.53 3.67
C LYS A 56 1.57 -15.53 3.07
N ALA A 57 1.98 -14.41 2.49
CA ALA A 57 3.37 -14.21 2.08
C ALA A 57 4.28 -14.10 3.31
N VAL A 58 5.44 -14.75 3.26
CA VAL A 58 6.45 -14.76 4.32
C VAL A 58 7.77 -14.27 3.72
N ALA A 59 8.44 -13.34 4.41
CA ALA A 59 9.74 -12.84 4.00
C ALA A 59 10.79 -13.96 4.09
N GLY A 60 11.56 -14.13 3.03
CA GLY A 60 12.81 -14.87 3.01
C GLY A 60 13.91 -14.15 3.78
N LEU A 61 15.08 -14.79 3.84
CA LEU A 61 16.23 -14.23 4.55
C LEU A 61 16.75 -12.94 3.91
N ASP A 62 16.57 -12.79 2.60
CA ASP A 62 17.02 -11.68 1.75
C ASP A 62 15.90 -10.70 1.37
N GLU A 63 14.71 -10.84 1.97
CA GLU A 63 13.53 -10.02 1.67
C GLU A 63 13.22 -9.02 2.79
N ASP A 64 14.25 -8.42 3.39
CA ASP A 64 14.16 -7.34 4.38
C ASP A 64 14.26 -5.93 3.75
N VAL A 65 14.10 -4.89 4.56
CA VAL A 65 14.20 -3.48 4.15
C VAL A 65 15.43 -2.86 4.83
N ILE A 66 16.23 -2.10 4.08
CA ILE A 66 17.40 -1.35 4.56
C ILE A 66 16.98 -0.03 5.19
#